data_AF-A0A931ZVX3-F1
#
_entry.id   AF-A0A931ZVX3-F1
#
_cell.length_a   1.000
_cell.length_b   1.000
_cell.length_c   1.000
_cell.angle_alpha   90.00
_cell.angle_beta   90.00
_cell.angle_gamma   90.00
#
_symmetry.space_group_name_H-M   'P 1'
#
loop_
_entity.id
_entity.type
_entity.pdbx_description
1 polymer ?
#
loop_
_entity_poly.entity_id
_entity_poly.type
_entity_poly.pdbx_seq_one_letter_code
_entity_poly.pdbx_strand_id
1 'polypeptide(L)'
;MIVMQVVPKDGKVDVYRLLRAKVLHEATTWSWGNKAKTRLRHVNSEGYIDVRGADGVLVAHIYPSSPRDVFYLSEKFLGRLAAWFEEDLAAINVQFVPDPKRKKRRRSR
;
A
#
# COMPACT_ATOMS: atom_id res chain seq x y z
N MET A 1 -12.56 -5.86 -1.80
CA MET A 1 -11.31 -5.11 -1.58
C MET A 1 -10.12 -6.06 -1.61
N ILE A 2 -8.99 -5.63 -2.16
CA ILE A 2 -7.72 -6.36 -2.04
C ILE A 2 -6.96 -5.83 -0.82
N VAL A 3 -6.45 -6.75 0.00
CA VAL A 3 -5.54 -6.47 1.12
C VAL A 3 -4.26 -7.24 0.90
N MET A 4 -3.12 -6.59 1.12
CA MET A 4 -1.81 -7.22 1.05
C MET A 4 -1.12 -7.16 2.41
N GLN A 5 -0.47 -8.26 2.79
CA GLN A 5 0.44 -8.31 3.93
C GLN A 5 1.84 -8.65 3.40
N VAL A 6 2.78 -7.74 3.58
CA VAL A 6 4.15 -7.86 3.13
C VAL A 6 5.00 -8.21 4.33
N VAL A 7 5.49 -9.44 4.36
CA VAL A 7 6.17 -10.03 5.51
C VAL A 7 7.69 -9.88 5.33
N PRO A 8 8.39 -9.27 6.29
CA PRO A 8 9.85 -9.14 6.22
C PRO A 8 10.53 -10.51 6.33
N LYS A 9 11.74 -10.60 5.79
CA LYS A 9 12.60 -11.79 5.86
C LYS A 9 13.06 -12.09 7.29
N ASP A 10 13.30 -11.05 8.08
CA ASP A 10 13.66 -11.17 9.49
C ASP A 10 13.06 -10.04 10.34
N GLY A 11 13.09 -10.20 11.66
CA GLY A 11 12.50 -9.25 12.61
C GLY A 11 13.22 -7.91 12.76
N LYS A 12 14.35 -7.68 12.06
CA LYS A 12 15.05 -6.39 12.05
C LYS A 12 14.58 -5.49 10.90
N VAL A 13 13.97 -6.08 9.88
CA VAL A 13 13.43 -5.36 8.71
C VAL A 13 12.04 -4.80 9.03
N ASP A 14 11.87 -3.49 8.86
CA ASP A 14 10.57 -2.82 8.89
C ASP A 14 10.19 -2.39 7.47
N VAL A 15 9.31 -3.17 6.84
CA VAL A 15 8.93 -2.98 5.43
C VAL A 15 8.22 -1.65 5.22
N TYR A 16 7.48 -1.17 6.22
CA TYR A 16 6.83 0.14 6.16
C TYR A 16 7.85 1.27 6.15
N ARG A 17 8.91 1.18 6.96
CA ARG A 17 10.01 2.16 6.94
C ARG A 17 10.76 2.13 5.62
N LEU A 18 11.05 0.93 5.08
CA LEU A 18 11.70 0.78 3.77
C LEU A 18 10.87 1.43 2.66
N LEU A 19 9.58 1.11 2.58
CA LEU A 19 8.68 1.73 1.60
C LEU A 19 8.61 3.26 1.78
N ARG A 20 8.53 3.73 3.03
CA ARG A 20 8.49 5.16 3.37
C ARG A 20 9.71 5.90 2.84
N ALA A 21 10.91 5.36 3.09
CA ALA A 21 12.16 5.94 2.61
C ALA A 21 12.23 5.90 1.08
N LYS A 22 11.95 4.74 0.47
CA LYS A 22 12.00 4.55 -0.99
C LYS A 22 11.12 5.56 -1.74
N VAL A 23 9.89 5.76 -1.26
CA VAL A 23 8.94 6.69 -1.89
C VAL A 23 9.33 8.15 -1.67
N LEU A 24 10.00 8.49 -0.57
CA LEU A 24 10.44 9.88 -0.31
C LEU A 24 11.63 10.30 -1.15
N HIS A 25 12.51 9.35 -1.49
CA HIS A 25 13.83 9.68 -2.01
C HIS A 25 14.05 9.21 -3.45
N GLU A 26 13.35 8.16 -3.90
CA GLU A 26 13.70 7.48 -5.16
C GLU A 26 12.51 7.21 -6.08
N ALA A 27 11.29 7.07 -5.55
CA ALA A 27 10.15 6.72 -6.39
C ALA A 27 9.67 7.90 -7.24
N THR A 28 9.60 7.69 -8.56
CA THR A 28 9.14 8.71 -9.52
C THR A 28 7.64 8.66 -9.80
N THR A 29 7.04 7.47 -9.77
CA THR A 29 5.62 7.27 -10.11
C THR A 29 4.72 7.08 -8.89
N TRP A 30 5.29 7.17 -7.68
CA TRP A 30 4.59 6.95 -6.42
C TRP A 30 4.81 8.14 -5.49
N SER A 31 3.76 8.52 -4.75
CA SER A 31 3.84 9.63 -3.80
C SER A 31 2.97 9.42 -2.58
N TRP A 32 3.33 10.10 -1.49
CA TRP A 32 2.53 10.13 -0.27
C TRP A 32 1.40 11.16 -0.40
N GLY A 33 0.15 10.68 -0.39
CA GLY A 33 -1.06 11.50 -0.47
C GLY A 33 -1.48 12.16 0.85
N ASN A 34 -0.72 11.96 1.95
CA ASN A 34 -0.96 12.62 3.24
C ASN A 34 0.33 12.83 4.04
N LYS A 35 0.33 13.82 4.94
CA LYS A 35 1.48 14.13 5.82
C LYS A 35 1.90 12.96 6.71
N ALA A 36 0.94 12.15 7.14
CA ALA A 36 1.18 10.95 7.93
C ALA A 36 1.87 9.82 7.14
N LYS A 37 1.96 9.93 5.80
CA LYS A 37 2.60 8.96 4.90
C LYS A 37 2.02 7.55 5.02
N THR A 38 0.69 7.49 5.17
CA THR A 38 -0.07 6.24 5.20
C THR A 38 -0.87 6.03 3.93
N ARG A 39 -1.04 7.06 3.10
CA ARG A 39 -1.74 6.96 1.81
C ARG A 39 -0.75 7.03 0.68
N LEU A 40 -0.55 5.92 0.00
CA LEU A 40 0.31 5.83 -1.17
C LEU A 40 -0.54 6.02 -2.43
N ARG A 41 -0.08 6.84 -3.37
CA ARG A 41 -0.76 7.12 -4.65
C ARG A 41 0.16 6.84 -5.82
N HIS A 42 -0.41 6.31 -6.90
CA HIS A 42 0.26 6.15 -8.17
C HIS A 42 -0.18 7.25 -9.14
N VAL A 43 0.73 7.78 -9.95
CA VAL A 43 0.45 8.91 -10.88
C VAL A 43 -0.68 8.65 -11.88
N ASN A 44 -0.94 7.40 -12.24
CA ASN A 44 -1.97 7.01 -13.22
C ASN A 44 -3.26 6.50 -12.56
N SER A 45 -3.50 6.81 -11.30
CA SER A 45 -4.66 6.34 -10.55
C SER A 45 -5.16 7.43 -9.60
N GLU A 46 -6.46 7.68 -9.62
CA GLU A 46 -7.13 8.55 -8.63
C GLU A 46 -7.41 7.82 -7.30
N GLY A 47 -7.15 6.50 -7.26
CA GLY A 47 -7.23 5.69 -6.06
C GLY A 47 -6.04 5.90 -5.13
N TYR A 48 -6.01 5.16 -4.03
CA TYR A 48 -4.88 5.15 -3.13
C TYR A 48 -4.75 3.80 -2.42
N ILE A 49 -3.60 3.57 -1.82
CA ILE A 49 -3.33 2.42 -0.96
C ILE A 49 -3.13 2.93 0.47
N ASP A 50 -3.95 2.48 1.42
CA ASP A 50 -3.70 2.75 2.85
C ASP A 50 -2.70 1.72 3.37
N VAL A 51 -1.49 2.17 3.67
CA VAL A 51 -0.40 1.35 4.20
C VAL A 51 -0.17 1.64 5.68
N ARG A 52 0.08 0.58 6.44
CA ARG A 52 0.44 0.64 7.87
C ARG A 52 1.49 -0.40 8.19
N GLY A 53 2.35 -0.10 9.16
CA GLY A 53 3.23 -1.09 9.77
C GLY A 53 2.56 -1.76 10.97
N ALA A 54 2.80 -3.05 11.16
CA ALA A 54 2.47 -3.82 12.35
C ALA A 54 3.62 -4.81 12.59
N ASP A 55 4.48 -4.52 13.57
CA ASP A 55 5.64 -5.35 13.94
C ASP A 55 6.52 -5.75 12.73
N GLY A 56 6.89 -4.76 11.91
CA GLY A 56 7.70 -4.93 10.71
C GLY A 56 6.94 -5.37 9.47
N VAL A 57 5.76 -5.98 9.62
CA VAL A 57 4.86 -6.34 8.51
C VAL A 57 4.18 -5.08 7.98
N LEU A 58 4.20 -4.91 6.66
CA LEU A 58 3.40 -3.87 5.99
C LEU A 58 2.03 -4.44 5.61
N VAL A 59 0.97 -3.77 6.07
CA VAL A 59 -0.40 -4.08 5.68
C VAL A 59 -0.90 -2.97 4.76
N ALA A 60 -1.31 -3.34 3.54
CA ALA A 60 -1.79 -2.45 2.51
C ALA A 60 -3.25 -2.75 2.15
N HIS A 61 -4.10 -1.74 2.20
CA HIS A 61 -5.49 -1.82 1.79
C HIS A 61 -5.70 -1.01 0.51
N ILE A 62 -6.16 -1.66 -0.55
CA ILE A 62 -6.34 -1.02 -1.86
C ILE A 62 -7.69 -0.30 -1.91
N TYR A 63 -7.66 1.03 -2.02
CA TYR A 63 -8.84 1.88 -2.17
C TYR A 63 -8.91 2.44 -3.60
N PRO A 64 -9.54 1.71 -4.53
CA PRO A 64 -9.67 2.15 -5.92
C PRO A 64 -10.58 3.38 -6.05
N SER A 65 -10.34 4.15 -7.11
CA SER A 65 -11.29 5.16 -7.59
C SER A 65 -12.40 4.56 -8.48
N SER A 66 -12.09 3.50 -9.21
CA SER A 66 -13.01 2.75 -10.09
C SER A 66 -12.72 1.24 -10.06
N PRO A 67 -13.65 0.36 -10.47
CA PRO A 67 -13.43 -1.10 -10.43
C PRO A 67 -12.18 -1.57 -11.21
N ARG A 68 -11.86 -0.91 -12.33
CA ARG A 68 -10.67 -1.21 -13.15
C ARG A 68 -9.35 -0.89 -12.44
N ASP A 69 -9.41 0.03 -11.49
CA ASP A 69 -8.26 0.56 -10.76
C ASP A 69 -7.75 -0.40 -9.67
N VAL A 70 -8.61 -1.34 -9.21
CA VAL A 70 -8.27 -2.31 -8.15
C VAL A 70 -7.06 -3.16 -8.55
N PHE A 71 -7.16 -3.83 -9.70
CA PHE A 71 -6.12 -4.72 -10.19
C PHE A 71 -4.91 -3.92 -10.66
N TYR A 72 -5.12 -2.76 -11.27
CA TYR A 72 -4.05 -1.86 -11.67
C TYR A 72 -3.16 -1.45 -10.49
N LEU A 73 -3.74 -0.89 -9.42
CA LEU A 73 -3.00 -0.49 -8.23
C LEU A 73 -2.31 -1.68 -7.56
N SER A 74 -3.01 -2.81 -7.49
CA SER A 74 -2.47 -4.04 -6.88
C SER A 74 -1.26 -4.57 -7.64
N GLU A 75 -1.36 -4.70 -8.97
CA GLU A 75 -0.29 -5.18 -9.83
C GLU A 75 0.94 -4.26 -9.74
N LYS A 76 0.74 -2.95 -9.89
CA LYS A 76 1.87 -2.00 -9.84
C LYS A 76 2.52 -1.95 -8.48
N PHE A 77 1.74 -2.04 -7.41
CA PHE A 77 2.29 -2.04 -6.06
C PHE A 77 3.06 -3.33 -5.77
N LEU A 78 2.50 -4.49 -6.11
CA LEU A 78 3.14 -5.79 -5.96
C LEU A 78 4.48 -5.84 -6.73
N GLY A 79 4.47 -5.39 -7.99
CA GLY A 79 5.69 -5.33 -8.81
C GLY A 79 6.77 -4.43 -8.22
N ARG A 80 6.41 -3.30 -7.60
CA ARG A 80 7.39 -2.45 -6.91
C ARG A 80 7.92 -3.05 -5.62
N LEU A 81 7.06 -3.71 -4.83
CA LEU A 81 7.51 -4.38 -3.61
C LEU A 81 8.54 -5.47 -3.95
N ALA A 82 8.23 -6.31 -4.94
CA ALA A 82 9.15 -7.34 -5.40
C ALA A 82 10.45 -6.73 -5.96
N ALA A 83 10.37 -5.70 -6.81
CA ALA A 83 11.56 -5.12 -7.43
C ALA A 83 12.43 -4.28 -6.48
N TRP A 84 11.85 -3.66 -5.44
CA TRP A 84 12.60 -2.79 -4.53
C TRP A 84 13.15 -3.52 -3.31
N PHE A 85 12.53 -4.61 -2.89
CA PHE A 85 12.78 -5.24 -1.61
C PHE A 85 12.94 -6.77 -1.74
N GLU A 86 13.34 -7.27 -2.91
CA GLU A 86 13.47 -8.71 -3.19
C GLU A 86 14.24 -9.47 -2.08
N GLU A 87 15.34 -8.88 -1.60
CA GLU A 87 16.20 -9.50 -0.59
C GLU A 87 15.69 -9.36 0.84
N ASP A 88 14.76 -8.42 1.08
CA ASP A 88 14.25 -8.04 2.40
C ASP A 88 12.93 -8.73 2.75
N LEU A 89 12.25 -9.36 1.80
CA LEU A 89 10.91 -9.92 1.96
C LEU A 89 10.92 -11.44 2.06
N ALA A 90 10.16 -11.99 3.01
CA ALA A 90 9.87 -13.42 3.08
C ALA A 90 8.69 -13.82 2.19
N ALA A 91 7.63 -12.99 2.20
CA ALA A 91 6.38 -13.30 1.52
C ALA A 91 5.53 -12.06 1.27
N ILE A 92 4.65 -12.14 0.27
CA ILE A 92 3.59 -11.16 0.03
C ILE A 92 2.26 -11.92 -0.04
N ASN A 93 1.45 -11.81 1.00
CA ASN A 93 0.14 -12.46 1.07
C ASN A 93 -0.92 -11.53 0.49
N VAL A 94 -1.68 -12.02 -0.50
CA VAL A 94 -2.77 -11.26 -1.13
C VAL A 94 -4.12 -11.87 -0.75
N GLN A 95 -5.02 -11.04 -0.22
CA GLN A 95 -6.34 -11.45 0.26
C GLN A 95 -7.44 -10.67 -0.45
N PHE A 96 -8.49 -11.39 -0.85
CA PHE A 96 -9.73 -10.79 -1.37
C PHE A 96 -10.76 -10.80 -0.26
N VAL A 97 -11.09 -9.62 0.26
CA VAL A 97 -12.05 -9.45 1.35
C VAL A 97 -13.27 -8.68 0.88
N PRO A 98 -14.45 -8.86 1.51
CA PRO A 98 -15.61 -8.01 1.23
C PRO A 98 -15.28 -6.53 1.40
N ASP A 99 -15.86 -5.67 0.55
CA ASP A 99 -15.63 -4.24 0.69
C ASP A 99 -16.19 -3.73 2.03
N PRO A 100 -15.40 -2.96 2.81
CA PRO A 100 -15.91 -2.36 4.02
C PRO A 100 -17.02 -1.36 3.66
N LYS A 101 -18.17 -1.46 4.33
CA LYS A 101 -19.27 -0.50 4.15
C LYS A 101 -18.73 0.91 4.43
N ARG A 102 -18.55 1.73 3.39
CA ARG A 102 -18.08 3.12 3.54
C ARG A 102 -19.07 3.87 4.44
N LYS A 103 -18.68 4.21 5.68
CA LYS A 103 -19.47 5.08 6.56
C LYS A 103 -19.61 6.44 5.84
N LYS A 104 -20.82 6.80 5.42
CA LYS A 104 -21.12 8.17 4.94
C LYS A 104 -20.73 9.14 6.06
N ARG A 105 -19.72 9.97 5.81
CA ARG A 105 -19.39 11.09 6.71
C ARG A 105 -20.65 11.95 6.85
N ARG A 106 -21.21 12.03 8.07
CA ARG A 106 -22.22 13.04 8.40
C ARG A 106 -21.58 14.42 8.17
N ARG A 107 -22.10 15.16 7.20
CA ARG A 107 -21.78 16.59 7.09
C ARG A 107 -22.33 17.26 8.34
N SER A 108 -21.47 17.73 9.23
CA SER A 108 -21.86 18.77 10.19
C SER A 108 -22.24 19.98 9.36
N ARG A 109 -23.51 20.39 9.42
CA ARG A 109 -23.91 21.73 9.02
C ARG A 109 -23.46 22.72 10.10
#